data_AF-A0A940T2G1-F1
#
_entry.id   AF-A0A940T2G1-F1
#
_cell.length_a   1.000
_cell.length_b   1.000
_cell.length_c   1.000
_cell.angle_alpha   90.00
_cell.angle_beta   90.00
_cell.angle_gamma   90.00
#
_symmetry.space_group_name_H-M   'P 1'
#
loop_
_entity.id
_entity.type
_entity.pdbx_description
1 polymer ?
#
loop_
_entity_poly.entity_id
_entity_poly.type
_entity_poly.pdbx_seq_one_letter_code
_entity_poly.pdbx_strand_id
1 'polypeptide(L)' 'MMTLMKQGLLGKRVRLEKPELLAPAGSLEKLKFAVHYGADAVYIGGQQYGLRSNAD' A
#
# COMPACT_ATOMS: atom_id res chain seq x y z
N MET A 1 -22.40 10.29 22.68
CA MET A 1 -22.06 11.63 22.16
C MET A 1 -20.89 11.62 21.17
N MET A 2 -19.81 10.86 21.42
CA MET A 2 -18.63 10.80 20.50
C MET A 2 -18.90 10.17 19.13
N THR A 3 -19.92 9.31 19.00
CA THR A 3 -20.27 8.60 17.75
C THR A 3 -20.88 9.50 16.67
N LEU A 4 -21.49 10.64 17.04
CA LEU A 4 -22.21 11.52 16.10
C LEU A 4 -21.29 12.50 15.34
N MET A 5 -20.07 12.77 15.83
CA MET A 5 -19.12 13.66 15.13
C MET A 5 -18.40 13.00 13.94
N LYS A 6 -18.43 11.67 13.81
CA LYS A 6 -17.83 10.97 12.65
C LYS A 6 -18.75 10.88 11.44
N GLN A 7 -20.06 11.13 11.59
CA GLN A 7 -21.02 11.01 10.49
C GLN A 7 -20.83 12.07 9.40
N GLY A 8 -20.23 13.23 9.72
CA GLY A 8 -19.89 14.27 8.72
C GLY A 8 -18.65 13.97 7.86
N LEU A 9 -17.84 12.99 8.24
CA LEU A 9 -16.67 12.53 7.46
C LEU A 9 -16.98 11.29 6.61
N LEU A 10 -18.17 10.69 6.75
CA LEU A 10 -18.52 9.40 6.16
C LEU A 10 -18.68 9.40 4.62
N GLY A 11 -18.47 10.55 3.97
CA GLY A 11 -18.56 10.68 2.51
C GLY A 11 -17.52 11.61 1.87
N LYS A 12 -16.62 12.23 2.65
CA LYS A 12 -15.58 13.10 2.09
C LYS A 12 -14.29 12.31 1.88
N ARG A 13 -13.84 12.20 0.63
CA ARG A 13 -12.50 11.69 0.31
C ARG A 13 -11.46 12.62 0.94
N VAL A 14 -10.81 12.17 2.00
CA VAL A 14 -9.65 12.85 2.56
C VAL A 14 -8.49 12.64 1.59
N ARG A 15 -8.08 13.71 0.90
CA ARG A 15 -6.88 13.69 0.05
C ARG A 15 -5.69 13.95 0.96
N LEU A 16 -4.79 12.97 1.07
CA LEU A 16 -3.49 13.18 1.71
C LEU A 16 -2.70 14.20 0.89
N GLU A 17 -2.05 15.15 1.56
CA GLU A 17 -1.20 16.15 0.88
C GLU A 17 -0.05 15.49 0.12
N LYS A 18 0.47 14.38 0.67
CA LYS A 18 1.42 13.47 0.00
C LYS A 18 1.06 12.02 0.33
N PRO A 19 0.52 11.24 -0.63
CA PRO A 19 0.27 9.81 -0.40
C PRO A 19 1.60 9.06 -0.24
N GLU A 20 1.63 8.06 0.64
CA GLU A 20 2.75 7.13 0.77
C GLU A 20 2.59 5.99 -0.25
N LEU A 21 3.65 5.72 -1.01
CA LEU A 21 3.68 4.69 -2.04
C LEU A 21 4.13 3.35 -1.44
N LEU A 22 3.19 2.40 -1.37
CA LEU A 22 3.48 1.00 -1.05
C LEU A 22 3.55 0.17 -2.34
N ALA A 23 4.71 -0.43 -2.62
CA ALA A 23 4.92 -1.29 -3.78
C ALA A 23 4.98 -2.79 -3.40
N PRO A 24 4.51 -3.70 -4.26
CA PRO A 24 4.74 -5.13 -4.12
C PRO A 24 6.12 -5.55 -4.66
N ALA A 25 6.76 -6.53 -4.04
CA ALA A 25 7.88 -7.24 -4.64
C ALA A 25 7.80 -8.76 -4.38
N GLY A 26 7.66 -9.54 -5.46
CA GLY A 26 7.74 -11.01 -5.43
C GLY A 26 9.09 -11.58 -5.87
N SER A 27 9.99 -10.74 -6.40
CA SER A 27 11.35 -11.10 -6.77
C SER A 27 12.35 -9.99 -6.39
N LEU A 28 13.64 -10.33 -6.33
CA LEU A 28 14.71 -9.36 -6.06
C LEU A 28 14.77 -8.25 -7.13
N GLU A 29 14.49 -8.59 -8.38
CA GLU A 29 14.44 -7.61 -9.47
C GLU A 29 13.32 -6.60 -9.24
N LYS A 30 12.10 -7.05 -8.94
CA LYS A 30 10.95 -6.18 -8.65
C LYS A 30 11.19 -5.31 -7.42
N LEU A 31 11.88 -5.85 -6.39
CA LEU A 31 12.30 -5.06 -5.22
C LEU A 31 13.24 -3.92 -5.61
N LYS A 32 14.26 -4.18 -6.44
CA LYS A 32 15.19 -3.15 -6.91
C LYS A 32 14.45 -2.06 -7.66
N PHE A 33 13.53 -2.42 -8.55
CA PHE A 33 12.70 -1.44 -9.26
C PHE A 33 11.85 -0.60 -8.30
N ALA A 34 11.16 -1.23 -7.34
CA ALA A 34 10.35 -0.51 -6.36
C ALA A 34 11.16 0.55 -5.60
N VAL A 35 12.38 0.22 -5.18
CA VAL A 35 13.28 1.16 -4.49
C VAL A 35 13.77 2.25 -5.44
N HIS A 36 14.26 1.89 -6.63
CA HIS A 36 14.79 2.86 -7.60
C HIS A 36 13.74 3.88 -8.06
N TYR A 37 12.46 3.49 -8.10
CA TYR A 37 11.36 4.34 -8.53
C TYR A 37 10.67 5.08 -7.38
N GLY A 38 11.19 4.96 -6.15
CA GLY A 38 10.79 5.80 -5.03
C GLY A 38 9.56 5.30 -4.27
N ALA A 39 9.38 3.98 -4.14
CA ALA A 39 8.44 3.45 -3.16
C ALA A 39 8.86 3.86 -1.74
N ASP A 40 7.92 4.40 -0.96
CA ASP A 40 8.13 4.73 0.46
C ASP A 40 8.21 3.45 1.31
N ALA A 41 7.49 2.40 0.90
CA ALA A 41 7.54 1.07 1.50
C ALA A 41 7.38 -0.03 0.45
N VAL A 42 7.93 -1.21 0.73
CA VAL A 42 7.78 -2.40 -0.11
C VAL A 42 7.32 -3.57 0.75
N TYR A 43 6.24 -4.24 0.35
CA TYR A 43 5.84 -5.49 0.99
C TYR A 43 6.34 -6.68 0.17
N ILE A 44 6.81 -7.69 0.89
CA ILE A 44 7.43 -8.89 0.32
C ILE A 44 6.73 -10.09 0.96
N GLY A 45 6.38 -11.10 0.15
CA GLY A 45 5.76 -12.34 0.62
C GLY A 45 6.48 -13.55 0.06
N GLY A 46 6.52 -14.65 0.81
CA GLY A 46 7.08 -15.91 0.31
C GLY A 46 6.23 -16.50 -0.82
N GLN A 47 6.86 -17.19 -1.77
CA GLN A 47 6.17 -17.75 -2.96
C GLN A 47 4.96 -18.62 -2.63
N GLN A 48 4.98 -19.38 -1.54
CA GLN A 48 3.89 -20.30 -1.19
C GLN A 48 2.73 -19.64 -0.44
N TYR A 49 2.95 -18.49 0.20
CA TYR A 49 1.97 -17.89 1.14
C TYR A 49 1.70 -16.41 0.89
N GLY A 50 2.30 -15.81 -0.15
CA GLY A 50 2.06 -14.42 -0.52
C GLY A 50 0.66 -14.22 -1.09
N LEU A 51 -0.08 -13.21 -0.62
CA LEU A 51 -1.42 -12.90 -1.13
C LEU A 51 -1.47 -12.57 -2.63
N ARG A 52 -0.31 -12.29 -3.24
CA ARG A 52 -0.16 -12.02 -4.67
C ARG A 52 0.79 -12.98 -5.39
N SER A 53 1.11 -14.13 -4.80
CA SER A 53 2.03 -15.10 -5.43
C SER A 53 1.52 -15.66 -6.76
N ASN A 54 0.20 -15.65 -7.00
CA ASN A 54 -0.42 -16.06 -8.27
C ASN A 54 -0.59 -14.91 -9.29
N ALA A 55 -0.22 -13.68 -8.92
CA ALA A 55 -0.44 -12.48 -9.74
C ALA A 55 0.87 -11.93 -10.34
N ASP A 56 1.97 -12.66 -10.19
CA ASP A 56 3.33 -12.19 -10.37
C ASP A 56 4.03 -12.80 -11.58
#